data_AF-A0A839TFS6-F1
#
_entry.id   AF-A0A839TFS6-F1
#
_cell.length_a   1.000
_cell.length_b   1.000
_cell.length_c   1.000
_cell.angle_alpha   90.00
_cell.angle_beta   90.00
_cell.angle_gamma   90.00
#
_symmetry.space_group_name_H-M   'P 1'
#
loop_
_entity.id
_entity.type
_entity.pdbx_description
1 polymer ?
#
loop_
_entity_poly.entity_id
_entity_poly.type
_entity_poly.pdbx_seq_one_letter_code
_entity_poly.pdbx_strand_id
1 'polypeptide(L)'
;MWIIKTEHKRDEDGGIAALELETEDKRFDVNIRWDGCAEIHVYSITEENREIKDTFHTCDLKGMIDMLQSLNSVCKDYFGKGSYWEDTDDVKFV
;
A
#
# COMPACT_ATOMS: atom_id res chain seq x y z
N MET A 1 0.03 16.27 -8.02
CA MET A 1 1.50 16.11 -8.17
C MET A 1 2.12 15.76 -6.82
N TRP A 2 3.33 15.18 -6.76
CA TRP A 2 4.07 14.95 -5.52
C TRP A 2 4.92 16.15 -5.15
N ILE A 3 4.96 16.50 -3.87
CA ILE A 3 5.76 17.58 -3.29
C ILE A 3 6.76 16.96 -2.32
N ILE A 4 8.05 17.24 -2.49
CA ILE A 4 9.07 16.88 -1.49
C ILE A 4 8.95 17.85 -0.32
N LYS A 5 8.67 17.30 0.87
CA LYS A 5 8.54 18.05 2.12
C LYS A 5 9.88 18.17 2.83
N THR A 6 10.58 17.04 2.92
CA THR A 6 11.81 16.90 3.69
C THR A 6 12.77 15.94 2.99
N GLU A 7 14.05 16.30 2.99
CA GLU A 7 15.15 15.44 2.56
C GLU A 7 16.00 15.07 3.78
N HIS A 8 16.16 13.77 4.02
CA HIS A 8 17.02 13.25 5.08
C HIS A 8 18.33 12.78 4.45
N LYS A 9 19.48 13.27 4.91
CA LYS A 9 20.80 12.91 4.38
C LYS A 9 21.46 11.80 5.19
N ARG A 10 22.30 10.99 4.55
CA ARG A 10 23.22 10.06 5.18
C ARG A 10 24.46 10.81 5.64
N ASP A 11 24.91 10.50 6.85
CA ASP A 11 26.07 11.18 7.47
C ASP A 11 27.39 10.85 6.77
N GLU A 12 27.53 9.66 6.18
CA GLU A 12 28.81 9.15 5.65
C GLU A 12 29.20 9.75 4.28
N ASP A 13 28.23 9.90 3.37
CA ASP A 13 28.47 10.33 1.97
C ASP A 13 27.63 11.53 1.54
N GLY A 14 26.76 12.05 2.41
CA GLY A 14 25.85 13.15 2.10
C GLY A 14 24.72 12.81 1.12
N GLY A 15 24.57 11.52 0.75
CA GLY A 15 23.48 11.06 -0.11
C GLY A 15 22.13 11.08 0.61
N ILE A 16 21.03 10.92 -0.12
CA ILE A 16 19.69 10.93 0.49
C ILE A 16 19.39 9.57 1.15
N ALA A 17 19.11 9.60 2.45
CA ALA A 17 18.68 8.46 3.26
C ALA A 17 17.16 8.25 3.17
N ALA A 18 16.38 9.34 3.16
CA ALA A 18 14.93 9.26 3.06
C ALA A 18 14.33 10.56 2.50
N LEU A 19 13.12 10.45 1.96
CA LEU A 19 12.31 11.58 1.53
C LEU A 19 10.93 11.49 2.19
N GLU A 20 10.42 12.65 2.62
CA GLU A 20 9.01 12.82 2.95
C GLU A 20 8.32 13.49 1.77
N LEU A 21 7.24 12.90 1.28
CA LEU A 21 6.49 13.37 0.12
C LEU A 21 5.00 13.47 0.45
N GLU A 22 4.34 14.47 -0.14
CA GLU A 22 2.89 14.67 0.00
C GLU A 22 2.27 14.93 -1.37
N THR A 23 1.06 14.45 -1.63
CA THR A 23 0.31 14.89 -2.82
C THR A 23 -0.31 16.26 -2.60
N GLU A 24 -0.44 17.07 -3.65
CA GLU A 24 -1.06 18.40 -3.57
C GLU A 24 -2.48 18.40 -2.98
N ASP A 25 -3.24 17.34 -3.23
CA ASP A 25 -4.60 17.14 -2.71
C ASP A 25 -4.62 16.60 -1.26
N LYS A 26 -3.43 16.37 -0.67
CA LYS A 26 -3.20 15.86 0.69
C LYS A 26 -3.83 14.50 0.96
N ARG A 27 -4.16 13.74 -0.08
CA ARG A 27 -4.70 12.38 0.07
C ARG A 27 -3.64 11.36 0.41
N PHE A 28 -2.37 11.64 0.12
CA PHE A 28 -1.26 10.75 0.38
C PHE A 28 -0.09 11.50 1.02
N ASP A 29 0.49 10.87 2.03
CA ASP A 29 1.78 11.24 2.63
C ASP A 29 2.67 9.99 2.65
N VAL A 30 3.93 10.13 2.26
CA VAL A 30 4.86 9.00 2.10
C VAL A 30 6.20 9.33 2.71
N ASN A 31 6.70 8.43 3.55
CA ASN A 31 8.11 8.38 3.92
C ASN A 31 8.77 7.25 3.14
N ILE A 32 9.66 7.58 2.20
CA ILE A 32 10.43 6.58 1.44
C ILE A 32 11.88 6.60 1.88
N ARG A 33 12.42 5.41 2.13
CA ARG A 33 13.83 5.20 2.45
C ARG A 33 14.62 4.77 1.22
N TRP A 34 15.91 5.06 1.25
CA TRP A 34 16.87 4.73 0.19
C TRP A 34 16.98 3.23 -0.12
N ASP A 35 16.56 2.36 0.80
CA ASP A 35 16.56 0.91 0.62
C ASP A 35 15.25 0.36 0.03
N GLY A 36 14.34 1.24 -0.42
CA GLY A 36 13.10 0.88 -1.10
C GLY A 36 11.91 0.61 -0.17
N CYS A 37 12.14 0.61 1.15
CA CYS A 37 11.07 0.58 2.14
C CYS A 37 10.35 1.94 2.19
N ALA A 38 9.02 1.91 2.19
CA ALA A 38 8.19 3.10 2.30
C ALA A 38 7.03 2.88 3.26
N GLU A 39 6.67 3.94 3.97
CA GLU A 39 5.43 4.05 4.73
C GLU A 39 4.50 5.01 3.99
N ILE A 40 3.32 4.54 3.60
CA ILE A 40 2.33 5.29 2.84
C ILE A 40 1.11 5.50 3.73
N HIS A 41 0.79 6.75 4.04
CA HIS A 41 -0.44 7.16 4.69
C HIS A 41 -1.47 7.54 3.62
N VAL A 42 -2.64 6.91 3.67
CA VAL A 42 -3.76 7.19 2.78
C VAL A 42 -4.87 7.85 3.58
N TYR A 43 -5.27 9.04 3.16
CA TYR A 43 -6.34 9.82 3.75
C TYR A 43 -7.56 9.78 2.83
N SER A 44 -8.65 9.21 3.32
CA SER A 44 -9.95 9.25 2.63
C SER A 44 -10.96 10.00 3.48
N ILE A 45 -11.55 11.04 2.91
CA ILE A 45 -12.71 11.72 3.50
C ILE A 45 -13.95 10.96 3.05
N THR A 46 -14.65 10.34 4.00
CA THR A 46 -15.92 9.65 3.73
C THR A 46 -17.06 10.65 3.50
N GLU A 47 -18.21 10.18 3.01
CA GLU A 47 -19.43 10.99 2.89
C GLU A 47 -19.89 11.61 4.23
N GLU A 48 -19.45 11.05 5.36
CA GLU A 48 -19.71 11.55 6.71
C GLU A 48 -18.62 12.50 7.24
N ASN A 49 -17.70 12.98 6.39
CA ASN A 49 -16.54 13.79 6.79
C ASN A 49 -15.61 13.10 7.80
N ARG A 50 -15.60 11.77 7.86
CA ARG A 50 -14.60 11.03 8.65
C ARG A 50 -13.34 10.86 7.82
N GLU A 51 -12.20 11.16 8.42
CA GLU A 51 -10.89 10.90 7.84
C GLU A 51 -10.47 9.47 8.19
N ILE A 52 -10.51 8.58 7.19
CA ILE A 52 -9.91 7.25 7.31
C ILE A 52 -8.42 7.41 7.01
N LYS A 53 -7.60 6.97 7.95
CA LYS A 53 -6.15 6.90 7.82
C LYS A 53 -5.73 5.45 7.78
N ASP A 54 -5.32 5.00 6.60
CA ASP A 54 -4.65 3.72 6.43
C ASP A 54 -3.14 3.94 6.33
N THR A 55 -2.36 3.01 6.86
CA THR A 55 -0.89 3.01 6.74
C THR A 55 -0.44 1.72 6.10
N PHE A 56 0.28 1.83 5.00
CA PHE A 56 0.88 0.70 4.30
C PHE A 56 2.40 0.77 4.40
N HIS A 57 3.02 -0.30 4.90
CA HIS A 57 4.46 -0.48 4.87
C HIS A 57 4.83 -1.35 3.68
N THR A 58 5.57 -0.80 2.71
CA THR A 58 5.91 -1.55 1.49
C THR A 58 6.77 -2.78 1.80
N CYS A 59 7.53 -2.74 2.89
CA CYS A 59 8.32 -3.85 3.40
C CYS A 59 7.44 -5.05 3.82
N ASP A 60 6.17 -4.80 4.16
CA ASP A 60 5.21 -5.80 4.63
C ASP A 60 4.30 -6.31 3.50
N LEU A 61 4.37 -5.72 2.30
CA LEU A 61 3.47 -6.05 1.19
C LEU A 61 3.50 -7.52 0.81
N LYS A 62 4.68 -8.17 0.90
CA LYS A 62 4.75 -9.60 0.64
C LYS A 62 3.87 -10.39 1.60
N GLY A 63 3.96 -10.12 2.90
CA GLY A 63 3.12 -10.78 3.91
C GLY A 63 1.64 -10.47 3.73
N MET A 64 1.32 -9.23 3.36
CA MET A 64 -0.06 -8.84 3.05
C MET A 64 -0.61 -9.59 1.82
N ILE A 65 0.17 -9.69 0.73
CA ILE A 65 -0.22 -10.45 -0.47
C ILE A 65 -0.45 -11.92 -0.13
N ASP A 66 0.49 -12.54 0.60
CA ASP A 66 0.40 -13.94 1.01
C ASP A 66 -0.87 -14.16 1.89
N MET A 67 -1.19 -13.21 2.78
CA MET A 67 -2.44 -13.24 3.58
C MET A 67 -3.70 -13.10 2.69
N LEU A 68 -3.72 -12.16 1.75
CA LEU A 68 -4.87 -11.95 0.86
C LEU A 68 -5.12 -13.15 -0.05
N GLN A 69 -4.06 -13.81 -0.52
CA GLN A 69 -4.17 -15.08 -1.27
C GLN A 69 -4.74 -16.20 -0.40
N SER A 70 -4.33 -16.29 0.87
CA SER A 70 -4.92 -17.23 1.82
C SER A 70 -6.40 -16.94 2.06
N LEU A 71 -6.77 -15.67 2.24
CA LEU A 71 -8.17 -15.24 2.42
C LEU A 71 -9.01 -15.60 1.19
N ASN A 72 -8.49 -15.37 -0.01
CA ASN A 72 -9.16 -15.72 -1.26
C ASN A 72 -9.47 -17.21 -1.33
N SER A 73 -8.53 -18.07 -0.91
CA SER A 73 -8.74 -19.52 -0.85
C SER A 73 -9.89 -19.89 0.10
N VAL A 74 -9.93 -19.30 1.29
CA VAL A 74 -11.02 -19.51 2.26
C VAL A 74 -12.37 -19.06 1.68
N CYS A 75 -12.40 -17.93 0.97
CA CYS A 75 -13.63 -17.44 0.33
C CYS A 75 -14.12 -18.38 -0.77
N LYS A 76 -13.21 -18.94 -1.60
CA LYS A 76 -13.55 -19.95 -2.61
C LYS A 76 -14.18 -21.18 -1.97
N ASP A 77 -13.59 -21.68 -0.90
CA ASP A 77 -14.06 -22.88 -0.19
C ASP A 77 -15.47 -22.70 0.40
N TYR A 78 -15.80 -21.48 0.85
CA TYR A 78 -17.05 -21.23 1.57
C TYR A 78 -18.21 -20.78 0.68
N PHE A 79 -17.97 -19.86 -0.27
CA PHE A 79 -19.05 -19.26 -1.05
C PHE A 79 -19.50 -20.11 -2.25
N GLY A 80 -18.58 -20.86 -2.86
CA GLY A 80 -18.90 -21.83 -3.91
C GLY A 80 -19.67 -21.26 -5.12
N LYS A 81 -20.54 -22.10 -5.69
CA LYS A 81 -21.23 -21.89 -6.98
C LYS A 81 -22.16 -20.67 -6.96
N GLY A 82 -22.07 -19.81 -7.98
CA GLY A 82 -22.86 -18.59 -8.14
C GLY A 82 -22.28 -17.38 -7.41
N SER A 83 -21.12 -17.51 -6.76
CA SER A 83 -20.44 -16.40 -6.09
C SER A 83 -19.36 -15.77 -6.97
N TYR A 84 -18.88 -14.59 -6.58
CA TYR A 84 -17.71 -13.96 -7.22
C TYR A 84 -16.46 -14.86 -7.19
N TRP A 85 -16.36 -15.72 -6.17
CA TRP A 85 -15.26 -16.67 -5.98
C TRP A 85 -15.50 -18.02 -6.66
N GLU A 86 -16.56 -18.16 -7.46
CA GLU A 86 -16.71 -19.32 -8.34
C GLU A 86 -15.55 -19.34 -9.35
N ASP A 87 -14.70 -20.37 -9.27
CA ASP A 87 -13.54 -20.52 -10.15
C ASP A 87 -13.98 -20.51 -11.62
N THR A 88 -13.69 -19.40 -12.30
CA THR A 88 -13.67 -19.33 -13.75
C THR A 88 -12.21 -19.41 -14.15
N ASP A 89 -11.74 -20.62 -14.45
CA ASP A 89 -10.42 -20.97 -15.00
C ASP A 89 -9.29 -19.98 -14.72
N ASP A 90 -8.38 -20.36 -13.81
CA ASP A 90 -7.10 -19.71 -13.52
C ASP A 90 -6.60 -18.84 -14.68
N VAL A 91 -6.77 -17.51 -14.56
CA VAL A 91 -6.09 -16.57 -15.45
C VAL A 91 -4.60 -16.74 -15.19
N LYS A 92 -3.96 -17.55 -16.02
CA LYS A 92 -2.51 -17.65 -16.09
C LYS A 92 -1.99 -16.29 -16.50
N PHE A 93 -1.44 -15.56 -15.53
CA PHE A 93 -0.60 -14.40 -15.83
C PHE A 93 0.61 -14.92 -16.61
N VAL A 94 0.74 -14.45 -17.86
CA VAL A 94 1.88 -14.68 -18.76
C VAL A 94 3.00 -13.73 -18.37
#